data_AF-A0A1Y1Y174-F1
#
_entry.id   AF-A0A1Y1Y174-F1
#
_cell.length_a   1.000
_cell.length_b   1.000
_cell.length_c   1.000
_cell.angle_alpha   90.00
_cell.angle_beta   90.00
_cell.angle_gamma   90.00
#
_symmetry.space_group_name_H-M   'P 1'
#
loop_
_entity.id
_entity.type
_entity.pdbx_description
1 polymer ?
#
loop_
_entity_poly.entity_id
_entity_poly.type
_entity_poly.pdbx_seq_one_letter_code
_entity_poly.pdbx_strand_id
1 'polypeptide(L)' 'MSPSRTWNTDSASKDAGFRNFKHFLESYGLRIYNDDDVQEGKEILKGMGYDV' A
#
# COMPACT_ATOMS: atom_id res chain seq x y z
N MET A 1 -18.19 8.01 15.57
CA MET A 1 -17.01 7.70 14.73
C MET A 1 -17.12 6.24 14.35
N SER A 2 -17.36 5.94 13.07
CA SER A 2 -17.26 4.56 12.57
C SER A 2 -15.81 4.09 12.77
N PRO A 3 -15.56 2.84 13.19
CA PRO A 3 -14.19 2.35 13.33
C PRO A 3 -13.51 2.44 11.96
N SER A 4 -12.49 3.28 11.84
CA SER A 4 -11.59 3.29 10.69
C SER A 4 -10.99 1.89 10.60
N ARG A 5 -11.39 1.15 9.57
CA ARG A 5 -10.83 -0.16 9.30
C ARG A 5 -9.39 0.08 8.87
N THR A 6 -8.45 -0.09 9.79
CA THR A 6 -7.03 -0.05 9.45
C THR A 6 -6.73 -1.21 8.51
N TRP A 7 -6.26 -0.88 7.32
CA TRP A 7 -5.82 -1.85 6.33
C TRP A 7 -4.35 -2.13 6.57
N ASN A 8 -3.96 -3.40 6.55
CA ASN A 8 -2.54 -3.68 6.34
C ASN A 8 -2.22 -3.43 4.85
N THR A 9 -0.98 -3.07 4.55
CA THR A 9 -0.56 -2.73 3.19
C THR A 9 -0.78 -3.87 2.19
N ASP A 10 -0.67 -5.13 2.64
CA ASP A 10 -0.87 -6.31 1.79
C ASP A 10 -2.34 -6.49 1.38
N SER A 11 -3.27 -6.32 2.32
CA SER A 11 -4.71 -6.36 2.11
C SER A 11 -5.16 -5.19 1.24
N ALA A 12 -4.66 -3.98 1.49
CA ALA A 12 -4.95 -2.81 0.65
C ALA A 12 -4.46 -3.03 -0.79
N SER A 13 -3.24 -3.57 -0.95
CA SER A 13 -2.69 -3.90 -2.26
C SER A 13 -3.52 -4.96 -2.98
N LYS A 14 -4.00 -5.98 -2.26
CA LYS A 14 -4.88 -7.01 -2.83
C LYS A 14 -6.24 -6.47 -3.25
N ASP A 15 -6.83 -5.62 -2.43
CA ASP A 15 -8.08 -4.94 -2.75
C ASP A 15 -7.94 -4.03 -3.98
N ALA A 16 -6.80 -3.35 -4.11
CA ALA A 16 -6.42 -2.57 -5.28
C ALA A 16 -6.04 -3.41 -6.53
N GLY A 17 -6.13 -4.75 -6.46
CA GLY A 17 -5.92 -5.66 -7.59
C GLY A 17 -4.49 -6.19 -7.77
N PHE A 18 -3.59 -5.93 -6.83
CA PHE A 18 -2.22 -6.44 -6.85
C PHE A 18 -2.10 -7.76 -6.08
N ARG A 19 -1.05 -8.54 -6.36
CA ARG A 19 -0.87 -9.83 -5.68
C ARG A 19 -0.53 -9.68 -4.19
N ASN A 20 0.28 -8.69 -3.86
CA ASN A 20 0.78 -8.35 -2.52
C ASN A 20 1.40 -6.95 -2.55
N PHE A 21 1.81 -6.43 -1.39
CA PHE A 21 2.43 -5.09 -1.30
C PHE A 21 3.71 -4.96 -2.12
N LYS A 22 4.51 -6.02 -2.21
CA LYS A 22 5.72 -6.03 -3.05
C LYS A 22 5.38 -5.81 -4.54
N HIS A 23 4.41 -6.55 -5.07
CA HIS A 23 3.99 -6.43 -6.47
C HIS A 23 3.38 -5.05 -6.75
N PHE A 24 2.67 -4.48 -5.77
CA PHE A 24 2.22 -3.09 -5.83
C PHE A 24 3.41 -2.14 -5.97
N LEU A 25 4.39 -2.18 -5.04
CA LEU A 25 5.58 -1.33 -5.10
C LEU A 25 6.31 -1.47 -6.45
N GLU A 26 6.58 -2.71 -6.88
CA GLU A 26 7.28 -2.98 -8.15
C GLU A 26 6.51 -2.41 -9.36
N SER A 27 5.18 -2.39 -9.34
CA SER A 27 4.35 -1.78 -10.39
C SER A 27 4.49 -0.26 -10.49
N TYR A 28 4.88 0.40 -9.39
CA TYR A 28 5.17 1.84 -9.34
C TYR A 28 6.68 2.14 -9.46
N GLY A 29 7.52 1.12 -9.71
CA GLY A 29 8.97 1.27 -9.78
C GLY A 29 9.66 1.39 -8.42
N LEU A 30 8.94 1.11 -7.34
CA LEU A 30 9.38 1.19 -5.94
C LEU A 30 9.97 -0.14 -5.47
N ARG A 31 10.96 -0.10 -4.57
CA ARG A 31 11.64 -1.29 -4.04
C ARG A 31 11.28 -1.53 -2.59
N ILE A 32 10.81 -2.74 -2.27
CA ILE A 32 10.44 -3.11 -0.90
C ILE A 32 11.60 -3.10 0.11
N TYR A 33 12.85 -3.12 -0.34
CA TYR A 33 14.04 -3.05 0.52
C TYR A 33 14.53 -1.62 0.76
N ASN A 34 13.95 -0.63 0.09
CA ASN A 34 14.23 0.78 0.33
C ASN A 34 13.10 1.33 1.21
N ASP A 35 13.44 1.86 2.38
CA ASP A 35 12.44 2.37 3.33
C ASP A 35 11.67 3.57 2.77
N ASP A 36 12.34 4.44 2.01
CA ASP A 36 11.75 5.60 1.37
C ASP A 36 10.67 5.18 0.35
N ASP A 37 11.00 4.21 -0.50
CA ASP A 37 10.08 3.61 -1.47
C ASP A 37 8.89 2.92 -0.77
N VAL A 38 9.10 2.32 0.40
CA VAL A 38 8.03 1.70 1.20
C VAL A 38 7.09 2.77 1.78
N GLN A 39 7.62 3.90 2.23
CA GLN A 39 6.81 5.02 2.72
C GLN A 39 6.02 5.65 1.57
N GLU A 40 6.63 5.87 0.41
CA GLU A 40 5.97 6.36 -0.79
C GLU A 40 4.82 5.41 -1.20
N GLY A 41 5.05 4.10 -1.19
CA GLY A 41 3.99 3.14 -1.46
C GLY A 41 2.79 3.23 -0.49
N LYS A 42 3.05 3.51 0.79
CA LYS A 42 1.97 3.73 1.78
C LYS A 42 1.21 5.03 1.50
N GLU A 43 1.91 6.10 1.12
CA GLU A 43 1.30 7.38 0.74
C GLU A 43 0.39 7.21 -0.49
N ILE A 44 0.81 6.43 -1.49
CA ILE A 44 -0.02 6.10 -2.65
C ILE A 44 -1.29 5.35 -2.22
N LEU A 45 -1.17 4.31 -1.37
CA LEU A 45 -2.34 3.59 -0.86
C LEU A 45 -3.29 4.51 -0.07
N LYS A 46 -2.75 5.44 0.71
CA LYS A 46 -3.54 6.49 1.39
C LYS A 46 -4.25 7.41 0.40
N GLY A 47 -3.58 7.81 -0.67
CA GLY A 47 -4.19 8.58 -1.77
C GLY A 47 -5.30 7.82 -2.50
N MET A 48 -5.25 6.48 -2.51
CA MET A 48 -6.30 5.60 -3.04
C MET A 48 -7.47 5.41 -2.07
N GLY A 49 -7.39 5.94 -0.84
CA GLY A 49 -8.44 5.86 0.18
C GLY A 49 -8.27 4.72 1.20
N TYR A 50 -7.12 4.03 1.20
CA TYR A 50 -6.81 3.02 2.21
C TYR A 50 -6.10 3.64 3.42
N ASP A 51 -6.60 3.37 4.62
CA ASP A 51 -5.95 3.78 5.86
C ASP A 51 -4.91 2.71 6.27
N VAL A 52 -3.64 2.89 5.86
CA VAL A 52 -2.50 1.94 6.04
C VAL A 52 -1.35 2.47 6.88
#